data_AF-G4CG86-F1
#
_entry.id   AF-G4CG86-F1
#
_cell.length_a   1.000
_cell.length_b   1.000
_cell.length_c   1.000
_cell.angle_alpha   90.00
_cell.angle_beta   90.00
_cell.angle_gamma   90.00
#
_symmetry.space_group_name_H-M   'P 1'
#
loop_
_entity.id
_entity.type
_entity.pdbx_description
1 polymer ?
#
loop_
_entity_poly.entity_id
_entity_poly.type
_entity_poly.pdbx_seq_one_letter_code
_entity_poly.pdbx_strand_id
1 'polypeptide(L)'
;MANGRCRLHGGKSTGAPKGGKNNLKPGALYSAYYTDEEKQLADGLELESIDAELRLCKIRLNRALKLEAEQEAEALELERLVESPAVVGGIAVTDDPDMPPIQQKTFVRKDYEAIIQRLLGRIESLTATRQRLIAGMLDIELKRNELDAVNGSEAESQPVEVVFQTVDARKPDADA
;
A
#
# COMPACT_ATOMS: atom_id res chain seq x y z
N MET A 1 23.61 11.92 39.01
CA MET A 1 22.65 11.63 40.10
C MET A 1 21.65 10.59 39.61
N ALA A 2 21.60 9.42 40.27
CA ALA A 2 20.82 8.26 39.88
C ALA A 2 19.40 8.25 40.49
N ASN A 3 18.71 9.39 40.47
CA ASN A 3 17.38 9.50 41.05
C ASN A 3 16.38 9.54 39.89
N GLY A 4 15.81 8.38 39.53
CA GLY A 4 14.83 8.16 38.46
C GLY A 4 13.48 8.86 38.65
N ARG A 5 13.49 10.13 39.04
CA ARG A 5 12.34 11.01 39.18
C ARG A 5 12.28 11.91 37.94
N CYS A 6 11.13 11.92 37.26
CA CYS A 6 10.94 12.75 36.07
C CYS A 6 11.00 14.23 36.43
N ARG A 7 11.80 15.00 35.68
CA ARG A 7 12.10 16.43 35.93
C ARG A 7 10.86 17.34 35.92
N LEU A 8 9.80 16.92 35.23
CA LEU A 8 8.54 17.67 35.12
C LEU A 8 7.54 17.39 36.26
N HIS A 9 7.64 16.25 36.95
CA HIS A 9 6.56 15.79 37.85
C HIS A 9 7.01 15.21 39.19
N GLY A 10 8.31 15.15 39.49
CA GLY A 10 8.82 14.75 40.82
C GLY A 10 8.58 13.29 41.25
N GLY A 11 7.74 12.55 40.53
CA GLY A 11 7.44 11.14 40.76
C GLY A 11 8.33 10.19 39.97
N LYS A 12 8.36 8.92 40.39
CA LYS A 12 8.90 7.81 39.60
C LYS A 12 8.07 7.70 38.32
N SER A 13 8.70 7.78 37.15
CA SER A 13 8.02 7.43 35.91
C SER A 13 7.71 5.93 35.97
N THR A 14 6.44 5.57 36.14
CA THR A 14 6.00 4.16 36.23
C THR A 14 5.99 3.46 34.87
N GLY A 15 6.49 4.11 33.82
CA GLY A 15 6.45 3.60 32.45
C GLY A 15 5.02 3.52 31.91
N ALA A 16 4.89 3.16 30.64
CA ALA A 16 3.59 2.83 30.07
C ALA A 16 3.04 1.56 30.76
N PRO A 17 1.74 1.51 31.08
CA PRO A 17 1.13 0.34 31.71
C PRO A 17 1.37 -0.92 30.85
N LYS A 18 1.88 -1.98 31.48
CA LYS A 18 2.08 -3.28 30.82
C LYS A 18 0.73 -3.82 30.32
N GLY A 19 0.64 -4.10 29.03
CA GLY A 19 -0.57 -4.65 28.40
C GLY A 19 -1.53 -3.62 27.79
N GLY A 20 -1.05 -2.42 27.45
CA GLY A 20 -1.83 -1.44 26.71
C GLY A 20 -2.39 -2.02 25.41
N LYS A 21 -3.73 -2.18 25.35
CA LYS A 21 -4.48 -2.62 24.16
C LYS A 21 -4.32 -1.67 22.95
N ASN A 22 -3.67 -0.53 23.17
CA ASN A 22 -3.40 0.50 22.16
C ASN A 22 -2.07 0.29 21.43
N ASN A 23 -1.30 -0.78 21.73
CA ASN A 23 -0.20 -1.23 20.86
C ASN A 23 -0.77 -1.98 19.64
N LEU A 24 -1.59 -1.29 18.84
CA LEU A 24 -2.01 -1.80 17.55
C LEU A 24 -0.78 -1.84 16.65
N LYS A 25 -0.37 -3.05 16.25
CA LYS A 25 0.65 -3.24 15.22
C LYS A 25 0.17 -2.57 13.92
N PRO A 26 1.08 -2.05 13.08
CA PRO A 26 0.72 -1.65 11.72
C PRO A 26 -0.06 -2.79 11.03
N GLY A 27 -1.29 -2.53 10.59
CA GLY A 27 -2.20 -3.54 10.01
C GLY A 27 -3.34 -4.01 10.94
N ALA A 28 -3.33 -3.69 12.23
CA ALA A 28 -4.34 -4.15 13.19
C ALA A 28 -5.69 -3.38 13.14
N LEU A 29 -5.86 -2.42 12.23
CA LEU A 29 -7.08 -1.61 12.13
C LEU A 29 -8.29 -2.45 11.69
N TYR A 30 -8.06 -3.48 10.85
CA TYR A 30 -9.11 -4.33 10.28
C TYR A 30 -9.03 -5.80 10.69
N SER A 31 -7.99 -6.20 11.43
CA SER A 31 -7.78 -7.59 11.84
C SER A 31 -8.88 -8.12 12.78
N ALA A 32 -9.63 -7.21 13.41
CA ALA A 32 -10.81 -7.55 14.22
C ALA A 32 -11.99 -8.09 13.38
N TYR A 33 -12.02 -7.81 12.07
CA TYR A 33 -13.08 -8.23 11.15
C TYR A 33 -12.71 -9.48 10.34
N TYR A 34 -11.47 -9.95 10.44
CA TYR A 34 -11.04 -11.15 9.73
C TYR A 34 -11.57 -12.40 10.42
N THR A 35 -12.06 -13.34 9.61
CA THR A 35 -12.20 -14.74 10.02
C THR A 35 -10.82 -15.34 10.31
N ASP A 36 -10.79 -16.46 11.03
CA ASP A 36 -9.51 -17.07 11.40
C ASP A 36 -8.73 -17.60 10.19
N GLU A 37 -9.44 -17.99 9.12
CA GLU A 37 -8.86 -18.35 7.83
C GLU A 37 -8.23 -17.13 7.13
N GLU A 38 -8.93 -15.99 7.11
CA GLU A 38 -8.44 -14.75 6.52
C GLU A 38 -7.24 -14.17 7.28
N LYS A 39 -7.15 -14.38 8.60
CA LYS A 39 -5.97 -14.00 9.39
C LYS A 39 -4.73 -14.78 8.96
N GLN A 40 -4.86 -16.10 8.81
CA GLN A 40 -3.73 -16.94 8.36
C GLN A 40 -3.30 -16.58 6.95
N LEU A 41 -4.27 -16.27 6.08
CA LEU A 41 -4.01 -15.84 4.72
C LEU A 41 -3.31 -14.47 4.71
N ALA A 42 -3.78 -13.52 5.51
CA ALA A 42 -3.15 -12.21 5.67
C ALA A 42 -1.73 -12.28 6.25
N ASP A 43 -1.49 -13.18 7.21
CA ASP A 43 -0.17 -13.37 7.82
C ASP A 43 0.84 -13.98 6.82
N GLY A 44 0.36 -14.77 5.85
CA GLY A 44 1.19 -15.35 4.77
C GLY A 44 1.37 -14.45 3.55
N LEU A 45 0.63 -13.34 3.46
CA LEU A 45 0.76 -12.38 2.36
C LEU A 45 1.94 -11.45 2.61
N GLU A 46 3.02 -11.65 1.86
CA GLU A 46 4.10 -10.69 1.80
C GLU A 46 3.66 -9.42 1.05
N LEU A 47 4.07 -8.26 1.55
CA LEU A 47 3.87 -7.00 0.83
C LEU A 47 4.69 -7.04 -0.46
N GLU A 48 4.00 -7.14 -1.60
CA GLU A 48 4.67 -7.10 -2.89
C GLU A 48 5.32 -5.73 -3.14
N SER A 49 6.50 -5.75 -3.75
CA SER A 49 7.13 -4.50 -4.19
C SER A 49 6.39 -3.95 -5.40
N ILE A 50 6.14 -2.63 -5.43
CA ILE A 50 5.54 -1.95 -6.58
C ILE A 50 6.35 -2.20 -7.86
N ASP A 51 7.68 -2.35 -7.74
CA ASP A 51 8.55 -2.68 -8.86
C ASP A 51 8.30 -4.10 -9.42
N ALA A 52 7.95 -5.07 -8.56
CA ALA A 52 7.56 -6.40 -9.02
C ALA A 52 6.23 -6.36 -9.77
N GLU A 53 5.22 -5.67 -9.24
CA GLU A 53 3.94 -5.49 -9.93
C GLU A 53 4.11 -4.77 -11.28
N LEU A 54 4.94 -3.72 -11.34
CA LEU A 54 5.26 -3.00 -12.57
C LEU A 54 5.93 -3.90 -13.61
N ARG A 55 6.90 -4.73 -13.20
CA ARG A 55 7.55 -5.69 -14.10
C ARG A 55 6.53 -6.69 -14.64
N LEU A 56 5.68 -7.23 -13.78
CA LEU A 56 4.63 -8.17 -14.18
C LEU A 56 3.64 -7.54 -15.17
N CYS A 57 3.17 -6.32 -14.89
CA CYS A 57 2.27 -5.60 -15.79
C CYS A 57 2.91 -5.34 -17.16
N LYS A 58 4.18 -4.93 -17.21
CA LYS A 58 4.93 -4.75 -18.46
C LYS A 58 5.09 -6.04 -19.25
N ILE A 59 5.41 -7.16 -18.57
CA ILE A 59 5.48 -8.48 -19.21
C ILE A 59 4.13 -8.87 -19.80
N ARG A 60 3.04 -8.68 -19.05
CA ARG A 60 1.68 -8.97 -19.52
C ARG A 60 1.28 -8.07 -20.70
N LEU A 61 1.65 -6.79 -20.68
CA LEU A 61 1.41 -5.86 -21.77
C LEU A 61 2.13 -6.33 -23.05
N ASN A 62 3.42 -6.67 -22.95
CA ASN A 62 4.17 -7.18 -24.10
C ASN A 62 3.56 -8.47 -24.66
N ARG A 63 3.05 -9.36 -23.79
CA ARG A 63 2.34 -10.57 -24.23
C ARG A 63 1.02 -10.23 -24.92
N ALA A 64 0.25 -9.28 -24.39
CA ALA A 64 -1.01 -8.86 -24.99
C ALA A 64 -0.78 -8.23 -26.37
N LEU A 65 0.20 -7.33 -26.51
CA LEU A 65 0.58 -6.72 -27.78
C LEU A 65 1.07 -7.76 -28.80
N LYS A 66 1.84 -8.75 -28.34
CA LYS A 66 2.29 -9.85 -29.20
C LYS A 66 1.11 -10.68 -29.70
N LEU A 67 0.20 -11.06 -28.81
CA LEU A 67 -0.99 -11.84 -29.18
C LEU A 67 -1.96 -11.07 -30.07
N GLU A 68 -2.10 -9.77 -29.86
CA GLU A 68 -2.86 -8.87 -30.73
C GLU A 68 -2.26 -8.84 -32.14
N ALA A 69 -0.94 -8.70 -32.26
CA ALA A 69 -0.24 -8.71 -33.54
C ALA A 69 -0.29 -10.07 -34.25
N GLU A 70 -0.27 -11.17 -33.49
CA GLU A 70 -0.39 -12.55 -33.99
C GLU A 70 -1.85 -12.93 -34.29
N GLN A 71 -2.83 -12.12 -33.90
CA GLN A 71 -4.24 -12.42 -34.11
C GLN A 71 -4.61 -12.28 -35.60
N GLU A 72 -4.66 -13.41 -36.29
CA GLU A 72 -5.16 -13.49 -37.66
C GLU A 72 -6.57 -12.90 -37.77
N ALA A 73 -6.87 -12.26 -38.90
CA ALA A 73 -8.15 -11.59 -39.12
C ALA A 73 -9.36 -12.53 -38.96
N GLU A 74 -9.16 -13.83 -39.20
CA GLU A 74 -10.18 -14.88 -39.17
C GLU A 74 -10.14 -15.74 -37.88
N ALA A 75 -9.20 -15.47 -36.97
CA ALA A 75 -9.09 -16.23 -35.71
C ALA A 75 -10.19 -15.81 -34.72
N LEU A 76 -11.27 -16.60 -34.68
CA LEU A 76 -12.38 -16.42 -33.76
C LEU A 76 -12.32 -17.44 -32.61
N GLU A 77 -12.54 -16.97 -31.39
CA GLU A 77 -12.69 -17.82 -30.20
C GLU A 77 -14.17 -18.07 -29.91
N LEU A 78 -14.49 -19.26 -29.41
CA LEU A 78 -15.86 -19.57 -28.97
C LEU A 78 -16.17 -18.73 -27.73
N GLU A 79 -17.06 -17.76 -27.87
CA GLU A 79 -17.50 -16.90 -26.77
C GLU A 79 -18.64 -17.56 -26.01
N ARG A 80 -19.60 -18.15 -26.74
CA ARG A 80 -20.85 -18.63 -26.16
C ARG A 80 -21.36 -19.88 -26.87
N LEU A 81 -21.79 -20.86 -26.08
CA LEU A 81 -22.57 -22.01 -26.54
C LEU A 81 -23.94 -21.93 -25.88
N VAL A 82 -25.01 -21.91 -26.69
CA VAL A 82 -26.39 -21.93 -26.22
C VAL A 82 -27.03 -23.22 -26.68
N GLU A 83 -27.52 -24.01 -25.74
CA GLU A 83 -28.34 -25.18 -26.05
C GLU A 83 -29.81 -24.77 -25.98
N SER A 84 -30.52 -25.02 -27.07
CA SER A 84 -31.95 -24.73 -27.20
C SER A 84 -32.68 -26.04 -27.46
N PRO A 85 -33.86 -26.30 -26.86
CA PRO A 85 -34.61 -27.51 -27.16
C PRO A 85 -34.99 -27.55 -28.64
N ALA A 86 -34.98 -28.74 -29.23
CA ALA A 86 -35.38 -28.90 -30.62
C ALA A 86 -36.89 -28.60 -30.75
N VAL A 87 -37.28 -27.84 -31.77
CA VAL A 87 -38.68 -27.44 -31.97
C VAL A 87 -39.24 -28.13 -33.20
N VAL A 88 -40.30 -28.94 -33.00
CA VAL A 88 -41.04 -29.59 -34.10
C VAL A 88 -42.47 -29.06 -34.08
N GLY A 89 -42.89 -28.44 -35.18
CA GLY A 89 -44.26 -27.90 -35.29
C GLY A 89 -44.63 -26.82 -34.27
N GLY A 90 -43.65 -26.15 -33.67
CA GLY A 90 -43.86 -25.11 -32.65
C GLY A 90 -43.86 -25.60 -31.19
N ILE A 91 -43.65 -26.90 -30.96
CA ILE A 91 -43.55 -27.49 -29.61
C ILE A 91 -42.08 -27.82 -29.33
N ALA A 92 -41.58 -27.41 -28.16
CA ALA A 92 -40.25 -27.75 -27.70
C ALA A 92 -40.22 -29.22 -27.26
N VAL A 93 -39.32 -29.99 -27.87
CA VAL A 93 -39.06 -31.39 -27.55
C VAL A 93 -37.84 -31.41 -26.63
N THR A 94 -38.04 -31.78 -25.37
CA THR A 94 -37.01 -31.78 -24.32
C THR A 94 -36.56 -33.17 -23.89
N ASP A 95 -37.39 -34.19 -24.11
CA ASP A 95 -37.22 -35.53 -23.52
C ASP A 95 -37.12 -36.66 -24.57
N ASP A 96 -36.95 -36.33 -25.84
CA ASP A 96 -36.81 -37.32 -26.91
C ASP A 96 -35.33 -37.68 -27.13
N PRO A 97 -34.90 -38.94 -26.84
CA PRO A 97 -33.52 -39.37 -27.01
C PRO A 97 -33.06 -39.34 -28.48
N ASP A 98 -33.98 -39.38 -29.45
CA ASP A 98 -33.68 -39.30 -30.87
C ASP A 98 -33.60 -37.85 -31.38
N MET A 99 -33.93 -36.86 -30.54
CA MET A 99 -33.92 -35.44 -30.90
C MET A 99 -33.12 -34.58 -29.90
N PRO A 100 -31.78 -34.55 -30.01
CA PRO A 100 -30.94 -33.77 -29.10
C PRO A 100 -31.15 -32.26 -29.26
N PRO A 101 -30.86 -31.46 -28.21
CA PRO A 101 -30.99 -30.01 -28.24
C PRO A 101 -30.08 -29.38 -29.30
N ILE A 102 -30.58 -28.31 -29.92
CA ILE A 102 -29.85 -27.52 -30.92
C ILE A 102 -28.77 -26.71 -30.19
N GLN A 103 -27.52 -26.93 -30.57
CA GLN A 103 -26.39 -26.14 -30.08
C GLN A 103 -26.10 -24.97 -31.03
N GLN A 104 -26.32 -23.74 -30.56
CA GLN A 104 -25.89 -22.53 -31.23
C GLN A 104 -24.55 -22.08 -30.65
N LYS A 105 -23.50 -22.06 -31.49
CA LYS A 105 -22.17 -21.57 -31.13
C LYS A 105 -21.96 -20.15 -31.67
N THR A 106 -21.58 -19.23 -30.80
CA THR A 106 -21.23 -17.85 -31.15
C THR A 106 -19.72 -17.68 -30.97
N PHE A 107 -19.07 -17.18 -32.01
CA PHE A 107 -17.62 -16.96 -32.03
C PHE A 107 -17.34 -15.48 -32.13
N VAL A 108 -16.38 -14.98 -31.36
CA VAL A 108 -16.01 -13.57 -31.31
C VAL A 108 -14.49 -13.43 -31.38
N ARG A 109 -14.06 -12.29 -31.91
CA ARG A 109 -12.63 -11.92 -31.92
C ARG A 109 -12.20 -11.52 -30.52
N LYS A 110 -11.03 -12.00 -30.06
CA LYS A 110 -10.48 -11.55 -28.77
C LYS A 110 -10.32 -10.04 -28.74
N ASP A 111 -10.86 -9.41 -27.71
CA ASP A 111 -10.66 -7.98 -27.43
C ASP A 111 -9.36 -7.77 -26.63
N TYR A 112 -8.23 -7.74 -27.35
CA TYR A 112 -6.93 -7.39 -26.76
C TYR A 112 -6.82 -5.90 -26.42
N GLU A 113 -7.58 -5.03 -27.09
CA GLU A 113 -7.57 -3.59 -26.85
C GLU A 113 -8.00 -3.28 -25.41
N ALA A 114 -9.11 -3.86 -24.95
CA ALA A 114 -9.57 -3.69 -23.57
C ALA A 114 -8.55 -4.19 -22.53
N ILE A 115 -7.84 -5.28 -22.85
CA ILE A 115 -6.78 -5.83 -21.97
C ILE A 115 -5.58 -4.87 -21.92
N ILE A 116 -5.15 -4.36 -23.08
CA ILE A 116 -4.03 -3.43 -23.22
C ILE A 116 -4.33 -2.13 -22.46
N GLN A 117 -5.50 -1.52 -22.68
CA GLN A 117 -5.90 -0.29 -22.01
C GLN A 117 -5.92 -0.43 -20.48
N ARG A 118 -6.44 -1.56 -19.97
CA ARG A 118 -6.42 -1.87 -18.54
C ARG A 118 -4.99 -1.99 -17.99
N LEU A 119 -4.10 -2.64 -18.72
CA LEU A 119 -2.70 -2.80 -18.32
C LEU A 119 -1.95 -1.47 -18.33
N LEU A 120 -2.19 -0.61 -19.32
CA LEU A 120 -1.62 0.73 -19.40
C LEU A 120 -2.05 1.59 -18.21
N GLY A 121 -3.34 1.61 -17.89
CA GLY A 121 -3.85 2.34 -16.71
C GLY A 121 -3.27 1.81 -15.39
N ARG A 122 -3.08 0.49 -15.26
CA ARG A 122 -2.42 -0.08 -14.07
C ARG A 122 -0.95 0.33 -13.99
N ILE A 123 -0.21 0.32 -15.10
CA ILE A 123 1.19 0.75 -15.15
C ILE A 123 1.32 2.23 -14.76
N GLU A 124 0.44 3.09 -15.27
CA GLU A 124 0.40 4.50 -14.91
C GLU A 124 0.19 4.68 -13.40
N SER A 125 -0.84 4.05 -12.84
CA SER A 125 -1.18 4.13 -11.42
C SER A 125 -0.04 3.65 -10.52
N LEU A 126 0.59 2.52 -10.86
CA LEU A 126 1.73 1.98 -10.12
C LEU A 126 2.97 2.88 -10.25
N THR A 127 3.21 3.46 -11.42
CA THR A 127 4.34 4.38 -11.64
C THR A 127 4.18 5.66 -10.83
N ALA A 128 2.97 6.23 -10.81
CA ALA A 128 2.66 7.41 -10.00
C ALA A 128 2.81 7.11 -8.50
N THR A 129 2.36 5.94 -8.05
CA THR A 129 2.51 5.51 -6.66
C THR A 129 3.98 5.32 -6.29
N ARG A 130 4.78 4.70 -7.18
CA ARG A 130 6.23 4.55 -7.02
C ARG A 130 6.92 5.90 -6.86
N GLN A 131 6.63 6.86 -7.75
CA GLN A 131 7.21 8.19 -7.69
C GLN A 131 6.86 8.91 -6.38
N ARG A 132 5.61 8.79 -5.94
CA ARG A 132 5.15 9.38 -4.67
C ARG A 132 5.90 8.80 -3.47
N LEU A 133 6.10 7.48 -3.43
CA LEU A 133 6.84 6.84 -2.34
C LEU A 133 8.31 7.23 -2.35
N ILE A 134 8.95 7.29 -3.52
CA ILE A 134 10.34 7.74 -3.65
C ILE A 134 10.48 9.19 -3.16
N ALA A 135 9.59 10.09 -3.58
CA ALA A 135 9.59 11.47 -3.11
C ALA A 135 9.44 11.55 -1.57
N GLY A 136 8.50 10.79 -1.00
CA GLY A 136 8.32 10.73 0.45
C GLY A 136 9.54 10.17 1.20
N MET A 137 10.25 9.19 0.62
CA MET A 137 11.50 8.68 1.19
C MET A 137 12.60 9.74 1.19
N LEU A 138 12.77 10.47 0.08
CA LEU A 138 13.75 11.55 -0.03
C LEU A 138 13.44 12.69 0.94
N ASP A 139 12.17 13.05 1.12
CA ASP A 139 11.75 14.06 2.10
C ASP A 139 12.10 13.65 3.55
N ILE A 140 11.93 12.36 3.87
CA ILE A 140 12.31 11.82 5.19
C ILE A 140 13.83 11.86 5.37
N GLU A 141 14.60 11.51 4.34
CA GLU A 141 16.06 11.56 4.37
C GLU A 141 16.58 12.99 4.53
N LEU A 142 16.02 13.96 3.82
CA LEU A 142 16.35 15.38 3.98
C LEU A 142 16.12 15.85 5.42
N LYS A 143 14.93 15.56 5.99
CA LYS A 143 14.62 15.93 7.37
C LYS A 143 15.53 15.26 8.39
N ARG A 144 15.95 14.01 8.15
CA ARG A 144 16.94 13.33 9.01
C ARG A 144 18.29 14.04 8.96
N ASN A 145 18.77 14.37 7.78
CA ASN A 145 20.04 15.08 7.62
C ASN A 145 20.01 16.48 8.27
N GLU A 146 18.89 17.20 8.16
CA GLU A 146 18.70 18.50 8.84
C GLU A 146 18.74 18.36 10.36
N LEU A 147 18.09 17.34 10.92
CA LEU A 147 18.14 17.04 12.36
C LEU A 147 19.56 16.68 12.83
N ASP A 148 20.28 15.89 12.04
CA ASP A 148 21.66 15.50 12.35
C ASP A 148 22.61 16.71 12.31
N ALA A 149 22.39 17.65 11.38
CA ALA A 149 23.14 18.91 11.33
C ALA A 149 22.88 19.80 12.56
N VAL A 150 21.62 19.90 13.00
CA VAL A 150 21.26 20.64 14.22
C VAL A 150 21.89 19.99 15.46
N ASN A 151 21.76 18.67 15.62
CA ASN A 151 22.34 17.93 16.74
C ASN A 151 23.88 17.99 16.75
N GLY A 152 24.52 17.99 15.57
CA GLY A 152 25.96 18.18 15.44
C GLY A 152 26.42 19.58 15.85
N SER A 153 25.61 20.61 15.60
CA SER A 153 25.92 21.99 16.00
C SER A 153 25.75 22.24 17.51
N GLU A 154 24.87 21.51 18.21
CA GLU A 154 24.75 21.61 19.67
C GLU A 154 25.96 21.02 20.41
N ALA A 155 26.71 20.10 19.79
CA ALA A 155 27.92 19.53 20.38
C ALA A 155 29.09 20.52 20.49
N GLU A 156 29.05 21.63 19.74
CA GLU A 156 30.05 22.71 19.79
C GLU A 156 29.65 23.90 20.68
N SER A 157 28.51 23.82 21.37
CA SER A 157 28.10 24.82 22.37
C SER A 157 29.06 24.79 23.57
N GLN A 158 30.08 25.66 23.55
CA GLN A 158 30.94 25.90 24.71
C GLN A 158 30.08 26.28 25.92
N PRO A 159 30.39 25.77 27.12
CA PRO A 159 29.62 26.08 28.31
C PRO A 159 29.65 27.59 28.56
N VAL A 160 28.49 28.25 28.43
CA VAL A 160 28.35 29.66 28.75
C VAL A 160 28.38 29.79 30.27
N GLU A 161 29.46 30.36 30.80
CA GLU A 161 29.59 30.66 32.22
C GLU A 161 28.67 31.84 32.57
N VAL A 162 27.49 31.53 33.11
CA VAL A 162 26.53 32.56 33.52
C VAL A 162 26.87 33.01 34.94
N VAL A 163 27.53 34.16 35.05
CA VAL A 163 27.86 34.79 36.34
C VAL A 163 26.63 35.57 36.83
N PHE A 164 25.98 35.05 37.88
CA PHE A 164 24.92 35.75 38.58
C PHE A 164 25.53 36.69 39.62
N GLN A 165 25.53 38.00 39.35
CA GLN A 165 25.84 38.99 40.36
C GLN A 165 24.58 39.27 41.19
N THR A 166 24.58 38.86 42.44
CA THR A 166 23.56 39.28 43.41
C THR A 166 23.98 40.61 44.01
N VAL A 167 23.28 41.67 43.63
CA VAL A 167 23.41 43.00 44.23
C VAL A 167 22.50 43.05 45.46
N ASP A 168 23.08 43.30 46.64
CA ASP A 168 22.31 43.48 47.88
C ASP A 168 21.72 44.90 47.91
N ALA A 169 20.41 45.00 47.71
CA ALA A 169 19.66 46.25 47.59
C ALA A 169 19.66 47.14 48.86
N ARG A 170 20.32 46.70 49.94
CA ARG A 170 20.44 47.45 51.20
C ARG A 170 21.77 48.19 51.39
N LYS A 171 22.73 48.01 50.48
CA LYS A 171 23.97 48.79 50.48
C LYS A 171 23.75 50.07 49.65
N PRO A 172 23.77 51.28 50.25
CA PRO A 172 23.80 52.50 49.45
C PRO A 172 25.13 52.56 48.69
N ASP A 173 25.09 52.97 47.42
CA ASP A 173 26.27 53.15 46.59
C ASP A 173 27.25 54.12 47.27
N ALA A 174 28.51 53.71 47.40
CA ALA A 174 29.53 54.48 48.10
C ALA A 174 30.09 55.66 47.29
N ASP A 175 29.56 55.91 46.09
CA ASP A 175 30.01 56.97 45.17
C ASP A 175 28.83 57.82 44.65
N ALA A 176 28.13 58.51 45.57
CA ALA A 176 27.20 59.60 45.26
C ALA A 176 27.47 60.81 46.17
#